data_AF-A0A5J5JUU4-F1
#
_entry.id   AF-A0A5J5JUU4-F1
#
_cell.length_a   1.000
_cell.length_b   1.000
_cell.length_c   1.000
_cell.angle_alpha   90.00
_cell.angle_beta   90.00
_cell.angle_gamma   90.00
#
_symmetry.space_group_name_H-M   'P 1'
#
loop_
_entity.id
_entity.type
_entity.pdbx_description
1 polymer ?
#
loop_
_entity_poly.entity_id
_entity_poly.type
_entity_poly.pdbx_seq_one_letter_code
_entity_poly.pdbx_strand_id
1 'polypeptide(L)'
;MTSGEEFAQWISLLCEDEAFDAEVDRLGKEAVAELRRIYAEDGLLFGDDLRRRLLALRFAHAGRALRLVLSDFPHAVDWHIAPTVSMGEPARGGVVVHGWEVFGIGFQDTLVEIAAGIQADYIDEFWRVWPLCSGHRLGLKPDMRNGVGVWMCGSGPHEVARIGKTEGSRRR
;
A
#
# COMPACT_ATOMS: atom_id res chain seq x y z
N MET A 1 30.70 15.69 9.92
CA MET A 1 29.41 14.98 9.91
C MET A 1 29.46 13.98 8.78
N THR A 2 29.15 12.72 9.02
CA THR A 2 29.09 11.70 7.97
C THR A 2 27.75 11.79 7.24
N SER A 3 27.68 11.30 5.99
CA SER A 3 26.40 11.23 5.24
C SER A 3 25.30 10.48 6.00
N GLY A 4 25.67 9.51 6.85
CA GLY A 4 24.71 8.82 7.72
C GLY A 4 24.17 9.68 8.87
N GLU A 5 25.02 10.56 9.44
CA GLU A 5 24.62 11.52 10.48
C GLU A 5 23.73 12.62 9.89
N GLU A 6 24.04 13.12 8.70
CA GLU A 6 23.23 14.11 7.99
C GLU A 6 21.83 13.56 7.65
N PHE A 7 21.76 12.32 7.17
CA PHE A 7 20.48 11.65 6.92
C PHE A 7 19.67 11.49 8.21
N ALA A 8 20.30 11.08 9.32
CA ALA A 8 19.61 10.94 10.60
C ALA A 8 19.06 12.28 11.10
N GLN A 9 19.83 13.36 10.94
CA GLN A 9 19.38 14.72 11.26
C GLN A 9 18.20 15.14 10.39
N TRP A 10 18.26 14.89 9.08
CA TRP A 10 17.15 15.18 8.18
C TRP A 10 15.86 14.46 8.59
N ILE A 11 15.94 13.16 8.89
CA ILE A 11 14.79 12.39 9.38
C ILE A 11 14.20 12.98 10.66
N SER A 12 15.03 13.46 11.60
CA SER A 12 14.54 14.15 12.79
C SER A 12 13.83 15.46 12.48
N LEU A 13 14.30 16.22 11.48
CA LEU A 13 13.66 17.47 11.05
C LEU A 13 12.30 17.23 10.36
N LEU A 14 12.10 16.07 9.72
CA LEU A 14 10.81 15.73 9.11
C LEU A 14 9.67 15.62 10.14
N CYS A 15 9.96 15.37 11.42
CA CYS A 15 8.94 15.38 12.48
C CYS A 15 8.28 16.76 12.66
N GLU A 16 8.97 17.83 12.27
CA GLU A 16 8.50 19.22 12.40
C GLU A 16 7.93 19.75 11.07
N ASP A 17 8.02 19.00 9.98
CA ASP A 17 7.54 19.40 8.67
C ASP A 17 6.06 19.04 8.50
N GLU A 18 5.18 20.05 8.49
CA GLU A 18 3.74 19.87 8.28
C GLU A 18 3.38 19.24 6.92
N ALA A 19 4.30 19.28 5.95
CA ALA A 19 4.11 18.61 4.67
C ALA A 19 4.46 17.12 4.69
N PHE A 20 5.18 16.65 5.72
CA PHE A 20 5.48 15.25 5.92
C PHE A 20 4.35 14.57 6.69
N ASP A 21 3.57 13.77 6.00
CA ASP A 21 2.33 13.16 6.46
C ASP A 21 2.52 11.74 7.04
N ALA A 22 3.75 11.38 7.42
CA ALA A 22 4.07 10.09 8.02
C ALA A 22 4.68 10.25 9.42
N GLU A 23 4.32 9.36 10.32
CA GLU A 23 4.91 9.30 11.66
C GLU A 23 6.31 8.69 11.59
N VAL A 24 7.35 9.52 11.78
CA VAL A 24 8.76 9.13 11.63
C VAL A 24 9.15 7.94 12.51
N ASP A 25 8.63 7.88 13.74
CA ASP A 25 8.87 6.81 14.71
C ASP A 25 8.22 5.48 14.33
N ARG A 26 7.27 5.49 13.38
CA ARG A 26 6.58 4.31 12.86
C ARG A 26 7.08 3.84 11.50
N LEU A 27 8.09 4.50 10.92
CA LEU A 27 8.61 4.14 9.62
C LEU A 27 9.24 2.73 9.62
N GLY A 28 8.73 1.87 8.74
CA GLY A 28 9.33 0.57 8.47
C GLY A 28 10.68 0.66 7.75
N LYS A 29 11.41 -0.46 7.70
CA LYS A 29 12.72 -0.53 7.04
C LYS A 29 12.69 -0.13 5.57
N GLU A 30 11.62 -0.49 4.85
CA GLU A 30 11.47 -0.15 3.44
C GLU A 30 11.22 1.36 3.26
N ALA A 31 10.34 1.95 4.07
CA ALA A 31 10.11 3.39 4.07
C ALA A 31 11.40 4.18 4.36
N VAL A 32 12.18 3.77 5.37
CA VAL A 32 13.49 4.39 5.65
C VAL A 32 14.47 4.24 4.48
N ALA A 33 14.45 3.10 3.78
CA ALA A 33 15.28 2.90 2.59
C ALA A 33 14.85 3.78 1.41
N GLU A 34 13.56 4.01 1.21
CA GLU A 34 13.03 4.95 0.21
C GLU A 34 13.42 6.39 0.54
N LEU A 35 13.24 6.84 1.77
CA LEU A 35 13.68 8.17 2.21
C LEU A 35 15.19 8.34 2.03
N ARG A 36 15.98 7.31 2.32
CA ARG A 36 17.43 7.35 2.08
C ARG A 36 17.78 7.49 0.61
N ARG A 37 17.02 6.87 -0.30
CA ARG A 37 17.20 7.05 -1.75
C ARG A 37 16.86 8.48 -2.18
N ILE A 38 15.72 9.01 -1.72
CA ILE A 38 15.34 10.41 -1.97
C ILE A 38 16.46 11.35 -1.49
N TYR A 39 16.96 11.16 -0.27
CA TYR A 39 18.06 11.97 0.26
C TYR A 39 19.34 11.86 -0.59
N ALA A 40 19.69 10.66 -1.06
CA ALA A 40 20.89 10.47 -1.88
C ALA A 40 20.77 11.10 -3.27
N GLU A 41 19.56 11.20 -3.81
CA GLU A 41 19.28 11.76 -5.14
C GLU A 41 19.08 13.28 -5.11
N ASP A 42 18.29 13.76 -4.16
CA ASP A 42 17.76 15.13 -4.13
C ASP A 42 18.32 15.96 -2.97
N GLY A 43 19.02 15.33 -2.01
CA GLY A 43 19.50 15.99 -0.80
C GLY A 43 18.39 16.22 0.24
N LEU A 44 18.49 17.35 0.95
CA LEU A 44 17.51 17.74 1.97
C LEU A 44 16.28 18.34 1.28
N LEU A 45 15.17 17.59 1.26
CA LEU A 45 13.87 18.09 0.81
C LEU A 45 12.93 18.33 2.00
N PHE A 46 12.07 19.34 1.87
CA PHE A 46 11.03 19.72 2.82
C PHE A 46 9.80 20.24 2.08
N GLY A 47 8.69 20.41 2.79
CA GLY A 47 7.52 21.12 2.27
C GLY A 47 6.96 20.49 1.00
N ASP A 48 6.56 21.35 0.06
CA ASP A 48 5.96 20.91 -1.21
C ASP A 48 6.91 20.12 -2.11
N ASP A 49 8.23 20.32 -1.99
CA ASP A 49 9.20 19.55 -2.77
C ASP A 49 9.24 18.08 -2.33
N LEU A 50 9.31 17.86 -1.00
CA LEU A 50 9.22 16.52 -0.45
C LEU A 50 7.86 15.89 -0.75
N ARG A 51 6.77 16.65 -0.56
CA ARG A 51 5.40 16.18 -0.86
C ARG A 51 5.29 15.71 -2.31
N ARG A 52 5.77 16.49 -3.28
CA ARG A 52 5.77 16.10 -4.70
C ARG A 52 6.56 14.82 -4.95
N ARG A 53 7.73 14.69 -4.32
CA ARG A 53 8.58 13.49 -4.46
C ARG A 53 7.88 12.24 -3.91
N LEU A 54 7.28 12.36 -2.72
CA LEU A 54 6.53 11.27 -2.08
C LEU A 54 5.28 10.89 -2.87
N LEU A 55 4.54 11.86 -3.42
CA LEU A 55 3.38 11.58 -4.27
C LEU A 55 3.76 10.78 -5.53
N ALA A 56 4.86 11.15 -6.19
CA ALA A 56 5.36 10.40 -7.35
C ALA A 56 5.76 8.97 -6.98
N LEU A 57 6.43 8.78 -5.83
CA LEU A 57 6.80 7.47 -5.30
C LEU A 57 5.55 6.62 -5.00
N ARG A 58 4.59 7.19 -4.26
CA ARG A 58 3.32 6.56 -3.89
C ARG A 58 2.52 6.13 -5.11
N PHE A 59 2.44 6.98 -6.13
CA PHE A 59 1.76 6.64 -7.39
C PHE A 59 2.40 5.42 -8.07
N ALA A 60 3.74 5.36 -8.12
CA ALA A 60 4.46 4.22 -8.68
C ALA A 60 4.23 2.93 -7.87
N HIS A 61 4.27 3.02 -6.54
CA HIS A 61 3.97 1.89 -5.66
C HIS A 61 2.53 1.42 -5.77
N ALA A 62 1.56 2.35 -5.76
CA ALA A 62 0.14 2.08 -5.91
C ALA A 62 -0.16 1.32 -7.20
N GLY A 63 0.42 1.75 -8.34
CA GLY A 63 0.23 1.07 -9.62
C GLY A 63 0.72 -0.38 -9.60
N ARG A 64 1.85 -0.64 -8.94
CA ARG A 64 2.39 -2.00 -8.77
C ARG A 64 1.57 -2.82 -7.76
N ALA A 65 1.17 -2.20 -6.66
CA ALA A 65 0.40 -2.83 -5.59
C ALA A 65 -0.96 -3.29 -6.11
N LEU A 66 -1.67 -2.40 -6.81
CA LEU A 66 -2.95 -2.70 -7.42
C LEU A 66 -2.87 -3.94 -8.32
N ARG A 67 -1.85 -4.05 -9.19
CA ARG A 67 -1.67 -5.25 -10.03
C ARG A 67 -1.52 -6.54 -9.22
N LEU A 68 -0.83 -6.50 -8.08
CA LEU A 68 -0.71 -7.67 -7.21
C LEU A 68 -2.04 -8.00 -6.54
N VAL A 69 -2.74 -7.00 -6.00
CA VAL A 69 -4.05 -7.20 -5.37
C VAL A 69 -5.07 -7.77 -6.36
N LEU A 70 -5.14 -7.21 -7.57
CA LEU A 70 -6.03 -7.70 -8.64
C LEU A 70 -5.68 -9.12 -9.09
N SER A 71 -4.43 -9.57 -8.94
CA SER A 71 -4.05 -10.95 -9.28
C SER A 71 -4.61 -12.00 -8.31
N ASP A 72 -5.10 -11.56 -7.15
CA ASP A 72 -5.81 -12.40 -6.18
C ASP A 72 -7.33 -12.47 -6.43
N PHE A 73 -7.84 -11.76 -7.44
CA PHE A 73 -9.26 -11.82 -7.79
C PHE A 73 -9.63 -13.17 -8.42
N PRO A 74 -10.86 -13.66 -8.17
CA PRO A 74 -11.45 -14.69 -9.00
C PRO A 74 -11.39 -14.30 -10.48
N HIS A 75 -11.12 -15.26 -11.37
CA HIS A 75 -11.07 -15.03 -12.82
C HIS A 75 -12.35 -14.43 -13.42
N ALA A 76 -13.48 -14.52 -12.71
CA ALA A 76 -14.80 -14.07 -13.15
C ALA A 76 -15.35 -12.90 -12.32
N VAL A 77 -14.48 -12.00 -11.84
CA VAL A 77 -14.95 -10.72 -11.30
C VAL A 77 -15.22 -9.77 -12.46
N ASP A 78 -16.49 -9.45 -12.66
CA ASP A 78 -16.94 -8.47 -13.65
C ASP A 78 -17.17 -7.14 -12.92
N TRP A 79 -16.12 -6.33 -12.81
CA TRP A 79 -16.24 -4.98 -12.28
C TRP A 79 -17.05 -4.13 -13.24
N HIS A 80 -18.09 -3.47 -12.73
CA HIS A 80 -18.77 -2.45 -13.51
C HIS A 80 -17.78 -1.35 -13.91
N ILE A 81 -16.80 -1.06 -13.03
CA ILE A 81 -15.72 -0.13 -13.29
C ILE A 81 -14.41 -0.70 -12.74
N ALA A 82 -13.46 -0.97 -13.63
CA ALA A 82 -12.17 -1.56 -13.27
C ALA A 82 -11.37 -0.62 -12.33
N PRO A 83 -10.77 -1.15 -11.24
CA PRO A 83 -9.89 -0.37 -10.38
C PRO A 83 -8.70 0.23 -11.13
N THR A 84 -8.41 1.51 -10.89
CA THR A 84 -7.28 2.23 -11.50
C THR A 84 -6.54 3.10 -10.48
N VAL A 85 -5.31 3.52 -10.82
CA VAL A 85 -4.54 4.48 -10.02
C VAL A 85 -4.53 5.82 -10.73
N SER A 86 -4.88 6.89 -10.02
CA SER A 86 -4.91 8.25 -10.56
C SER A 86 -4.16 9.23 -9.66
N MET A 87 -3.52 10.22 -10.28
CA MET A 87 -2.95 11.38 -9.59
C MET A 87 -3.91 12.58 -9.54
N GLY A 88 -5.04 12.52 -10.26
CA GLY A 88 -6.02 13.61 -10.34
C GLY A 88 -7.27 13.39 -9.49
N GLU A 89 -8.22 14.32 -9.58
CA GLU A 89 -9.54 14.21 -8.95
C GLU A 89 -10.24 12.90 -9.33
N PRO A 90 -11.03 12.30 -8.42
CA PRO A 90 -11.80 11.10 -8.71
C PRO A 90 -12.72 11.36 -9.89
N ALA A 91 -12.56 10.60 -10.97
CA ALA A 91 -13.65 10.44 -11.92
C ALA A 91 -14.81 9.76 -11.18
N ARG A 92 -16.04 10.23 -11.37
CA ARG A 92 -17.21 9.56 -10.79
C ARG A 92 -17.30 8.13 -11.35
N GLY A 93 -17.19 7.16 -10.46
CA GLY A 93 -17.27 5.74 -10.76
C GLY A 93 -15.89 5.09 -10.90
N GLY A 94 -15.67 4.02 -10.14
CA GLY A 94 -14.46 3.22 -10.11
C GLY A 94 -13.77 3.21 -8.74
N VAL A 95 -13.06 2.13 -8.45
CA VAL A 95 -12.07 2.12 -7.37
C VAL A 95 -10.86 2.91 -7.84
N VAL A 96 -10.74 4.14 -7.36
CA VAL A 96 -9.59 4.98 -7.67
C VAL A 96 -8.67 4.98 -6.46
N VAL A 97 -7.50 4.37 -6.63
CA VAL A 97 -6.41 4.56 -5.68
C VAL A 97 -5.81 5.93 -5.96
N HIS A 98 -6.16 6.88 -5.11
CA HIS A 98 -5.62 8.22 -5.16
C HIS A 98 -4.24 8.25 -4.52
N GLY A 99 -3.20 8.66 -5.26
CA GLY A 99 -1.83 8.71 -4.73
C GLY A 99 -1.65 9.62 -3.49
N TRP A 100 -2.59 10.54 -3.23
CA TRP A 100 -2.63 11.42 -2.05
C TRP A 100 -3.41 10.82 -0.87
N GLU A 101 -4.21 9.78 -1.10
CA GLU A 101 -4.87 8.99 -0.06
C GLU A 101 -4.03 7.77 0.33
N VAL A 102 -2.96 7.49 -0.43
CA VAL A 102 -1.95 6.49 -0.10
C VAL A 102 -0.89 7.11 0.79
N PHE A 103 -0.78 6.64 2.03
CA PHE A 103 0.21 7.15 2.98
C PHE A 103 1.49 6.32 3.01
N GLY A 104 1.43 5.05 2.62
CA GLY A 104 2.59 4.14 2.58
C GLY A 104 3.76 4.72 1.78
N ILE A 105 4.92 4.86 2.41
CA ILE A 105 6.17 5.27 1.74
C ILE A 105 6.87 4.05 1.14
N GLY A 106 6.93 2.95 1.89
CA GLY A 106 7.46 1.68 1.38
C GLY A 106 6.42 0.92 0.55
N PHE A 107 6.89 0.16 -0.44
CA PHE A 107 6.01 -0.62 -1.31
C PHE A 107 5.10 -1.59 -0.54
N GLN A 108 5.59 -2.26 0.50
CA GLN A 108 4.78 -3.22 1.28
C GLN A 108 3.69 -2.51 2.10
N ASP A 109 3.98 -1.33 2.65
CA ASP A 109 2.98 -0.51 3.36
C ASP A 109 1.88 -0.09 2.37
N THR A 110 2.28 0.45 1.21
CA THR A 110 1.35 0.74 0.12
C THR A 110 0.54 -0.50 -0.31
N LEU A 111 1.17 -1.67 -0.37
CA LEU A 111 0.50 -2.91 -0.78
C LEU A 111 -0.63 -3.31 0.17
N VAL A 112 -0.39 -3.24 1.49
CA VAL A 112 -1.40 -3.53 2.52
C VAL A 112 -2.54 -2.51 2.46
N GLU A 113 -2.21 -1.24 2.30
CA GLU A 113 -3.19 -0.15 2.17
C GLU A 113 -4.08 -0.31 0.94
N ILE A 114 -3.50 -0.58 -0.24
CA ILE A 114 -4.28 -0.82 -1.46
C ILE A 114 -5.14 -2.07 -1.34
N ALA A 115 -4.62 -3.13 -0.72
CA ALA A 115 -5.39 -4.35 -0.48
C ALA A 115 -6.60 -4.09 0.41
N ALA A 116 -6.49 -3.22 1.42
CA ALA A 116 -7.58 -2.84 2.31
C ALA A 116 -8.64 -2.00 1.57
N GLY A 117 -8.21 -0.99 0.81
CA GLY A 117 -9.11 -0.16 0.00
C GLY A 117 -9.91 -0.98 -1.01
N ILE A 118 -9.21 -1.77 -1.82
CA ILE A 118 -9.83 -2.65 -2.83
C ILE A 118 -10.80 -3.64 -2.19
N GLN A 119 -10.48 -4.18 -1.01
CA GLN A 119 -11.39 -5.06 -0.29
C GLN A 119 -12.67 -4.33 0.15
N ALA A 120 -12.56 -3.10 0.66
CA ALA A 120 -13.71 -2.30 1.05
C ALA A 120 -14.62 -2.02 -0.16
N ASP A 121 -14.04 -1.60 -1.28
CA ASP A 121 -14.79 -1.31 -2.49
C ASP A 121 -15.44 -2.57 -3.09
N TYR A 122 -14.75 -3.71 -3.04
CA TYR A 122 -15.32 -4.98 -3.48
C TYR A 122 -16.57 -5.36 -2.65
N ILE A 123 -16.53 -5.10 -1.34
CA ILE A 123 -17.68 -5.34 -0.46
C ILE A 123 -18.84 -4.42 -0.85
N ASP A 124 -18.56 -3.15 -1.09
CA ASP A 124 -19.59 -2.15 -1.42
C ASP A 124 -20.23 -2.41 -2.80
N GLU A 125 -19.44 -2.81 -3.81
CA GLU A 125 -19.95 -3.10 -5.15
C GLU A 125 -20.69 -4.44 -5.22
N PHE A 126 -20.09 -5.51 -4.70
CA PHE A 126 -20.60 -6.87 -4.92
C PHE A 126 -21.41 -7.43 -3.76
N TRP A 127 -21.48 -6.72 -2.62
CA TRP A 127 -22.08 -7.20 -1.37
C TRP A 127 -21.51 -8.57 -0.96
N ARG A 128 -20.21 -8.76 -1.22
CA ARG A 128 -19.49 -10.03 -1.01
C ARG A 128 -18.16 -9.77 -0.33
N VAL A 129 -17.73 -10.73 0.47
CA VAL A 129 -16.42 -10.69 1.11
C VAL A 129 -15.38 -11.37 0.22
N TRP A 130 -14.26 -10.70 -0.01
CA TRP A 130 -13.10 -11.22 -0.73
C TRP A 130 -11.80 -10.64 -0.13
N PRO A 131 -10.67 -11.38 -0.14
CA PRO A 131 -10.59 -12.81 -0.42
C PRO A 131 -11.14 -13.66 0.74
N LEU A 132 -11.43 -14.93 0.50
CA LEU A 132 -11.91 -15.86 1.51
C LEU A 132 -10.83 -16.87 1.91
N CYS A 133 -10.75 -17.18 3.20
CA CYS A 133 -9.95 -18.30 3.68
C CYS A 133 -10.55 -19.63 3.20
N SER A 134 -9.75 -20.47 2.54
CA SER A 134 -10.19 -21.80 2.09
C SER A 134 -10.61 -22.72 3.23
N GLY A 135 -9.98 -22.60 4.41
CA GLY A 135 -10.29 -23.40 5.59
C GLY A 135 -11.55 -22.95 6.33
N HIS A 136 -11.62 -21.67 6.70
CA HIS A 136 -12.68 -21.16 7.58
C HIS A 136 -13.82 -20.45 6.85
N ARG A 137 -13.68 -20.18 5.55
CA ARG A 137 -14.65 -19.42 4.74
C ARG A 137 -14.98 -18.03 5.28
N LEU A 138 -14.08 -17.46 6.07
CA LEU A 138 -14.14 -16.08 6.54
C LEU A 138 -13.34 -15.17 5.61
N GLY A 139 -13.68 -13.88 5.61
CA GLY A 139 -12.87 -12.85 4.96
C GLY A 139 -11.44 -12.85 5.47
N LEU A 140 -10.52 -12.76 4.53
CA LEU A 140 -9.13 -12.44 4.83
C LEU A 140 -9.01 -10.94 5.09
N LYS A 141 -8.03 -10.52 5.87
CA LYS A 141 -7.68 -9.12 6.09
C LYS A 141 -6.24 -8.90 5.66
N PRO A 142 -5.93 -7.83 4.92
CA PRO A 142 -4.55 -7.50 4.61
C PRO A 142 -3.84 -7.08 5.89
N ASP A 143 -2.58 -7.49 6.07
CA ASP A 143 -1.77 -7.20 7.25
C ASP A 143 -0.29 -7.21 6.88
N MET A 144 0.55 -6.64 7.75
CA MET A 144 2.01 -6.63 7.62
C MET A 144 2.61 -7.72 8.51
N ARG A 145 3.32 -8.70 7.92
CA ARG A 145 4.05 -9.75 8.66
C ARG A 145 5.48 -9.85 8.18
N ASN A 146 6.43 -9.70 9.12
CA ASN A 146 7.87 -9.76 8.85
C ASN A 146 8.31 -8.85 7.69
N GLY A 147 7.69 -7.67 7.56
CA GLY A 147 7.95 -6.70 6.50
C GLY A 147 7.39 -7.09 5.13
N VAL A 148 6.39 -7.97 5.09
CA VAL A 148 5.70 -8.40 3.86
C VAL A 148 4.19 -8.29 4.04
N GLY A 149 3.49 -7.76 3.04
CA GLY A 149 2.03 -7.72 2.97
C GLY A 149 1.44 -9.11 2.74
N VAL A 150 0.56 -9.52 3.63
CA VAL A 150 -0.07 -10.86 3.65
C VAL A 150 -1.57 -10.77 3.86
N TRP A 151 -2.27 -11.83 3.48
CA TRP A 151 -3.67 -12.06 3.81
C TRP A 151 -3.78 -12.92 5.07
N MET A 152 -4.39 -12.36 6.11
CA MET A 152 -4.63 -13.02 7.41
C MET A 152 -6.06 -13.51 7.51
N CYS A 153 -6.27 -14.69 8.07
CA CYS A 153 -7.62 -15.20 8.30
C CYS A 153 -8.32 -14.49 9.47
N GLY A 154 -9.60 -14.16 9.32
CA GLY A 154 -10.40 -13.58 10.41
C GLY A 154 -10.62 -14.48 11.64
N SER A 155 -10.33 -15.79 11.59
CA SER A 155 -10.53 -16.70 12.74
C SER A 155 -9.35 -16.77 13.72
N GLY A 156 -8.21 -16.15 13.43
CA GLY A 156 -7.02 -16.23 14.29
C GLY A 156 -5.73 -15.76 13.61
N PRO A 157 -4.53 -15.96 14.21
CA PRO A 157 -3.25 -15.49 13.68
C PRO A 157 -2.72 -16.34 12.51
N HIS A 158 -3.62 -16.77 11.63
CA HIS A 158 -3.33 -17.64 10.51
C HIS A 158 -3.03 -16.78 9.27
N GLU A 159 -1.76 -16.78 8.86
CA GLU A 159 -1.34 -16.26 7.56
C GLU A 159 -1.72 -17.25 6.46
N VAL A 160 -2.51 -16.79 5.49
CA VAL A 160 -3.03 -17.65 4.40
C VAL A 160 -2.12 -17.59 3.18
N ALA A 161 -1.72 -16.39 2.76
CA ALA A 161 -0.84 -16.18 1.62
C ALA A 161 -0.26 -14.77 1.63
N ARG A 162 0.83 -14.56 0.87
CA ARG A 162 1.26 -13.21 0.49
C ARG A 162 0.23 -12.57 -0.44
N ILE A 163 0.11 -11.25 -0.39
CA ILE A 163 -0.71 -10.51 -1.34
C ILE A 163 -0.13 -10.68 -2.76
N GLY A 164 -0.98 -10.97 -3.73
CA GLY A 164 -0.66 -11.37 -5.10
C GLY A 164 -0.21 -12.83 -5.26
N LYS A 165 -0.45 -13.67 -4.25
CA LYS A 165 -0.11 -15.10 -4.21
C LYS A 165 -1.22 -15.96 -3.61
N THR A 166 -2.46 -15.47 -3.55
CA THR A 166 -3.59 -16.36 -3.27
C THR A 166 -3.70 -17.30 -4.47
N GLU A 167 -3.37 -18.57 -4.30
CA GLU A 167 -3.63 -19.54 -5.36
C GLU A 167 -5.15 -19.61 -5.49
N GLY A 168 -5.69 -18.95 -6.53
CA GLY A 168 -7.06 -19.10 -6.94
C GLY A 168 -7.33 -20.59 -7.06
N SER A 169 -8.10 -21.12 -6.11
CA SER A 169 -8.52 -22.52 -5.99
C SER A 169 -8.00 -23.43 -7.10
N ARG A 170 -6.79 -24.00 -6.94
CA ARG A 170 -6.43 -25.21 -7.69
C ARG A 170 -7.32 -26.32 -7.19
N ARG A 171 -8.54 -26.39 -7.73
CA ARG A 171 -9.40 -27.56 -7.59
C ARG A 171 -8.71 -28.70 -8.33
N ARG A 172 -8.29 -29.68 -7.53
CA ARG A 172 -8.31 -31.09 -7.90
C ARG A 172 -9.74 -31.52 -8.21
#